data_AF-A0A9E4CDY4-F1
#
_entry.id   AF-A0A9E4CDY4-F1
#
_cell.length_a   1.000
_cell.length_b   1.000
_cell.length_c   1.000
_cell.angle_alpha   90.00
_cell.angle_beta   90.00
_cell.angle_gamma   90.00
#
_symmetry.space_group_name_H-M   'P 1'
#
loop_
_entity.id
_entity.type
_entity.pdbx_description
1 polymer ?
#
loop_
_entity_poly.entity_id
_entity_poly.type
_entity_poly.pdbx_seq_one_letter_code
_entity_poly.pdbx_strand_id
1 'polypeptide(L)'
;MGKSDSKERRVELTANIWKGIEHPWLLGTVGALVLLLYLCALLVPQMPGQLRDDPAGAARWILVMSETYGPWGGVLRTLGLFTVLHNPLLQLLVILIALVLFVQLGSSIANLRRLYQLENGPARRAIPEQTDRAAEQTTAAVAVGEPLALPATQRLFRARLADNQSPAKLSAALSTYLADDFDEVWHTMRTVAAKFSTVEPPAPQPPQPDDVPVETDASAEQVREEQLWALRAGRQALLRPLLFIGMFLALVAVWFTLVWGWEVTPPPLAPGAEYRSTSRGLFLQYLLAQPQSPSAEGEQEDGEG
;
A
#
# COMPACT_ATOMS: atom_id res chain seq x y z
N MET A 1 -13.94 39.67 5.21
CA MET A 1 -12.79 38.92 5.76
C MET A 1 -13.01 37.40 5.97
N GLY A 2 -14.21 36.82 5.81
CA GLY A 2 -14.46 35.40 6.20
C GLY A 2 -14.25 34.28 5.17
N LYS A 3 -13.94 34.57 3.89
CA LYS A 3 -13.83 33.53 2.85
C LYS A 3 -12.47 32.81 2.79
N SER A 4 -11.38 33.41 3.30
CA SER A 4 -10.05 32.75 3.32
C SER A 4 -9.98 31.66 4.39
N ASP A 5 -10.43 31.97 5.60
CA ASP A 5 -10.40 31.06 6.76
C ASP A 5 -11.18 29.75 6.50
N SER A 6 -12.31 29.81 5.77
CA SER A 6 -13.06 28.61 5.41
C SER A 6 -12.33 27.68 4.43
N LYS A 7 -11.52 28.22 3.50
CA LYS A 7 -10.77 27.41 2.53
C LYS A 7 -9.58 26.73 3.21
N GLU A 8 -8.83 27.46 4.02
CA GLU A 8 -7.69 26.93 4.77
C GLU A 8 -8.11 25.77 5.68
N ARG A 9 -9.21 25.93 6.45
CA ARG A 9 -9.76 24.85 7.27
C ARG A 9 -10.15 23.60 6.47
N ARG A 10 -10.72 23.75 5.27
CA ARG A 10 -11.09 22.59 4.44
C ARG A 10 -9.86 21.84 3.96
N VAL A 11 -8.80 22.54 3.57
CA VAL A 11 -7.53 21.93 3.14
C VAL A 11 -6.84 21.22 4.29
N GLU A 12 -6.85 21.82 5.49
CA GLU A 12 -6.30 21.18 6.69
C GLU A 12 -7.08 19.92 7.08
N LEU A 13 -8.41 19.98 7.03
CA LEU A 13 -9.27 18.82 7.31
C LEU A 13 -9.03 17.68 6.32
N THR A 14 -8.98 17.95 5.02
CA THR A 14 -8.70 16.90 4.02
C THR A 14 -7.31 16.32 4.18
N ALA A 15 -6.29 17.15 4.46
CA ALA A 15 -4.93 16.69 4.70
C ALA A 15 -4.83 15.82 5.97
N ASN A 16 -5.55 16.18 7.03
CA ASN A 16 -5.55 15.39 8.27
C ASN A 16 -6.28 14.06 8.11
N ILE A 17 -7.42 14.04 7.39
CA ILE A 17 -8.11 12.79 7.05
C ILE A 17 -7.20 11.90 6.20
N TRP A 18 -6.53 12.47 5.20
CA TRP A 18 -5.61 11.72 4.35
C TRP A 18 -4.45 11.10 5.14
N LYS A 19 -3.84 11.86 6.05
CA LYS A 19 -2.80 11.36 6.97
C LYS A 19 -3.31 10.25 7.88
N GLY A 20 -4.56 10.36 8.34
CA GLY A 20 -5.20 9.33 9.15
C GLY A 20 -5.39 8.01 8.38
N ILE A 21 -5.80 8.10 7.12
CA ILE A 21 -5.98 6.93 6.23
C ILE A 21 -4.64 6.27 5.89
N GLU A 22 -3.57 7.06 5.73
CA GLU A 22 -2.22 6.55 5.45
C GLU A 22 -1.56 5.89 6.68
N HIS A 23 -2.16 6.01 7.87
CA HIS A 23 -1.57 5.46 9.09
C HIS A 23 -1.56 3.92 9.07
N PRO A 24 -0.39 3.27 9.23
CA PRO A 24 -0.26 1.82 9.06
C PRO A 24 -1.07 1.02 10.08
N TRP A 25 -1.26 1.56 11.28
CA TRP A 25 -2.07 0.91 12.31
C TRP A 25 -3.54 0.80 11.94
N LEU A 26 -4.09 1.72 11.14
CA LEU A 26 -5.49 1.66 10.72
C LEU A 26 -5.75 0.39 9.89
N LEU A 27 -4.83 0.08 8.99
CA LEU A 27 -4.92 -1.12 8.16
C LEU A 27 -4.82 -2.39 9.02
N GLY A 28 -3.90 -2.40 9.99
CA GLY A 28 -3.75 -3.52 10.93
C GLY A 28 -4.99 -3.74 11.80
N THR A 29 -5.56 -2.68 12.38
CA THR A 29 -6.73 -2.78 13.27
C THR A 29 -8.00 -3.14 12.51
N VAL A 30 -8.26 -2.49 11.37
CA VAL A 30 -9.43 -2.79 10.52
C VAL A 30 -9.29 -4.21 9.93
N GLY A 31 -8.08 -4.58 9.49
CA GLY A 31 -7.80 -5.92 8.98
C GLY A 31 -8.00 -7.03 10.02
N ALA A 32 -7.49 -6.83 11.23
CA ALA A 32 -7.71 -7.76 12.34
C ALA A 32 -9.20 -7.91 12.67
N LEU A 33 -9.96 -6.80 12.66
CA LEU A 33 -11.39 -6.83 12.92
C LEU A 33 -12.17 -7.57 11.82
N VAL A 34 -11.88 -7.30 10.54
CA VAL A 34 -12.49 -8.03 9.40
C VAL A 34 -12.16 -9.52 9.46
N LEU A 35 -10.90 -9.86 9.73
CA LEU A 35 -10.46 -11.25 9.87
C LEU A 35 -11.18 -11.97 11.03
N LEU A 36 -11.28 -11.32 12.18
CA LEU A 36 -11.99 -11.86 13.34
C LEU A 36 -13.47 -12.12 13.02
N LEU A 37 -14.15 -11.16 12.40
CA LEU A 37 -15.55 -11.33 11.97
C LEU A 37 -15.71 -12.44 10.94
N TYR A 38 -14.78 -12.55 9.99
CA TYR A 38 -14.78 -13.61 8.99
C TYR A 38 -14.57 -14.99 9.63
N LEU A 39 -13.63 -15.12 10.58
CA LEU A 39 -13.45 -16.35 11.34
C LEU A 39 -14.72 -16.69 12.15
N CYS A 40 -15.34 -15.73 12.81
CA CYS A 40 -16.63 -15.95 13.46
C CYS A 40 -17.69 -16.47 12.48
N ALA A 41 -17.71 -15.95 11.24
CA ALA A 41 -18.64 -16.41 10.21
C ALA A 41 -18.36 -17.85 9.75
N LEU A 42 -17.12 -18.34 9.86
CA LEU A 42 -16.75 -19.73 9.56
C LEU A 42 -17.09 -20.68 10.73
N LEU A 43 -16.92 -20.23 11.98
CA LEU A 43 -17.17 -21.06 13.17
C LEU A 43 -18.66 -21.13 13.56
N VAL A 44 -19.43 -20.09 13.28
CA VAL A 44 -20.86 -20.01 13.62
C VAL A 44 -21.68 -20.25 12.36
N PRO A 45 -22.65 -21.18 12.38
CA PRO A 45 -23.59 -21.38 11.29
C PRO A 45 -24.18 -20.04 10.84
N GLN A 46 -24.06 -19.76 9.55
CA GLN A 46 -24.62 -18.55 8.96
C GLN A 46 -26.03 -18.83 8.47
N MET A 47 -26.90 -17.83 8.56
CA MET A 47 -28.28 -17.95 8.09
C MET A 47 -28.31 -18.34 6.60
N PRO A 48 -29.03 -19.43 6.24
CA PRO A 48 -29.22 -19.83 4.85
C PRO A 48 -29.82 -18.69 4.03
N GLY A 49 -29.25 -18.44 2.84
CA GLY A 49 -29.69 -17.34 1.97
C GLY A 49 -31.17 -17.42 1.57
N GLN A 50 -31.78 -18.61 1.59
CA GLN A 50 -33.20 -18.82 1.28
C GLN A 50 -34.15 -18.22 2.33
N LEU A 51 -33.71 -18.17 3.60
CA LEU A 51 -34.52 -17.60 4.68
C LEU A 51 -34.47 -16.06 4.69
N ARG A 52 -33.65 -15.45 3.82
CA ARG A 52 -33.49 -13.99 3.75
C ARG A 52 -34.79 -13.28 3.38
N ASP A 53 -35.55 -13.87 2.48
CA ASP A 53 -36.81 -13.30 1.98
C ASP A 53 -38.02 -13.72 2.85
N ASP A 54 -37.82 -14.62 3.83
CA ASP A 54 -38.83 -15.04 4.81
C ASP A 54 -38.43 -14.59 6.24
N PRO A 55 -38.88 -13.42 6.72
CA PRO A 55 -38.51 -12.90 8.03
C PRO A 55 -38.97 -13.81 9.18
N ALA A 56 -40.07 -14.55 9.00
CA ALA A 56 -40.57 -15.48 10.01
C ALA A 56 -39.72 -16.76 10.06
N GLY A 57 -39.29 -17.27 8.90
CA GLY A 57 -38.31 -18.35 8.79
C GLY A 57 -36.96 -17.98 9.42
N ALA A 58 -36.44 -16.80 9.07
CA ALA A 58 -35.20 -16.25 9.63
C ALA A 58 -35.23 -16.16 11.17
N ALA A 59 -36.30 -15.61 11.74
CA ALA A 59 -36.45 -15.48 13.19
C ALA A 59 -36.47 -16.84 13.90
N ARG A 60 -37.20 -17.83 13.34
CA ARG A 60 -37.25 -19.20 13.87
C ARG A 60 -35.88 -19.86 13.82
N TRP A 61 -35.18 -19.73 12.71
CA TRP A 61 -33.84 -20.31 12.56
C TRP A 61 -32.84 -19.69 13.55
N ILE A 62 -32.85 -18.36 13.73
CA ILE A 62 -31.99 -17.70 14.73
C ILE A 62 -32.32 -18.20 16.14
N LEU A 63 -33.60 -18.35 16.49
CA LEU A 63 -34.02 -18.83 17.80
C LEU A 63 -33.46 -20.24 18.06
N VAL A 64 -33.69 -21.17 17.15
CA VAL A 64 -33.22 -22.57 17.24
C VAL A 64 -31.69 -22.64 17.32
N MET A 65 -30.99 -21.89 16.47
CA MET A 65 -29.53 -21.84 16.51
C MET A 65 -29.03 -21.24 17.83
N SER A 66 -29.64 -20.16 18.32
CA SER A 66 -29.24 -19.55 19.59
C SER A 66 -29.42 -20.50 20.78
N GLU A 67 -30.50 -21.28 20.81
CA GLU A 67 -30.72 -22.29 21.84
C GLU A 67 -29.63 -23.38 21.82
N THR A 68 -29.15 -23.75 20.63
CA THR A 68 -28.05 -24.73 20.45
C THR A 68 -26.74 -24.28 21.12
N TYR A 69 -26.49 -22.96 21.18
CA TYR A 69 -25.31 -22.38 21.84
C TYR A 69 -25.52 -22.03 23.33
N GLY A 70 -26.70 -22.31 23.89
CA GLY A 70 -27.00 -22.09 25.30
C GLY A 70 -26.82 -20.62 25.72
N PRO A 71 -26.11 -20.32 26.83
CA PRO A 71 -25.92 -18.95 27.33
C PRO A 71 -25.27 -17.99 26.32
N TRP A 72 -24.37 -18.52 25.48
CA TRP A 72 -23.68 -17.72 24.46
C TRP A 72 -24.60 -17.35 23.29
N GLY A 73 -25.66 -18.13 23.05
CA GLY A 73 -26.60 -17.89 21.95
C GLY A 73 -27.23 -16.50 22.01
N GLY A 74 -27.54 -16.00 23.21
CA GLY A 74 -28.04 -14.64 23.40
C GLY A 74 -27.04 -13.57 22.96
N VAL A 75 -25.77 -13.72 23.32
CA VAL A 75 -24.68 -12.79 22.95
C VAL A 75 -24.40 -12.85 21.44
N LEU A 76 -24.33 -14.05 20.86
CA LEU A 76 -24.18 -14.24 19.42
C LEU A 76 -25.33 -13.59 18.65
N ARG A 77 -26.57 -13.70 19.17
CA ARG A 77 -27.76 -13.08 18.59
C ARG A 77 -27.74 -11.56 18.69
N THR A 78 -27.40 -10.99 19.84
CA THR A 78 -27.36 -9.52 20.01
C THR A 78 -26.26 -8.87 19.18
N LEU A 79 -25.12 -9.54 19.01
CA LEU A 79 -24.04 -9.09 18.13
C LEU A 79 -24.34 -9.32 16.64
N GLY A 80 -25.39 -10.07 16.30
CA GLY A 80 -25.73 -10.40 14.90
C GLY A 80 -24.74 -11.38 14.26
N LEU A 81 -24.10 -12.25 15.06
CA LEU A 81 -23.07 -13.18 14.57
C LEU A 81 -23.62 -14.35 13.72
N PHE A 82 -24.94 -14.54 13.74
CA PHE A 82 -25.64 -15.48 12.86
C PHE A 82 -25.91 -14.92 11.45
N THR A 83 -25.72 -13.61 11.26
CA THR A 83 -25.98 -12.88 10.00
C THR A 83 -24.79 -12.02 9.59
N VAL A 84 -23.57 -12.40 9.98
CA VAL A 84 -22.34 -11.61 9.79
C VAL A 84 -22.12 -11.26 8.33
N LEU A 85 -22.27 -12.24 7.44
CA LEU A 85 -22.03 -12.07 6.00
C LEU A 85 -22.91 -10.97 5.37
N HIS A 86 -24.06 -10.69 5.99
CA HIS A 86 -25.04 -9.71 5.51
C HIS A 86 -25.07 -8.44 6.36
N ASN A 87 -24.20 -8.33 7.38
CA ASN A 87 -24.21 -7.19 8.27
C ASN A 87 -23.67 -5.94 7.53
N PRO A 88 -24.42 -4.83 7.48
CA PRO A 88 -23.96 -3.60 6.82
C PRO A 88 -22.65 -3.08 7.41
N LEU A 89 -22.37 -3.36 8.69
CA LEU A 89 -21.12 -3.01 9.34
C LEU A 89 -19.92 -3.75 8.71
N LEU A 90 -20.06 -5.05 8.45
CA LEU A 90 -18.99 -5.83 7.79
C LEU A 90 -18.76 -5.31 6.37
N GLN A 91 -19.83 -5.04 5.62
CA GLN A 91 -19.71 -4.46 4.27
C GLN A 91 -18.99 -3.12 4.30
N LEU A 92 -19.34 -2.24 5.25
CA LEU A 92 -18.68 -0.96 5.44
C LEU A 92 -17.20 -1.13 5.83
N LEU A 93 -16.86 -2.10 6.68
CA LEU A 93 -15.48 -2.40 7.04
C LEU A 93 -14.67 -2.94 5.85
N VAL A 94 -15.26 -3.79 5.01
CA VAL A 94 -14.61 -4.28 3.78
C VAL A 94 -14.42 -3.16 2.77
N ILE A 95 -15.39 -2.27 2.59
CA ILE A 95 -15.24 -1.08 1.74
C ILE A 95 -14.14 -0.17 2.28
N LEU A 96 -14.12 0.06 3.60
CA LEU A 96 -13.10 0.87 4.26
C LEU A 96 -11.71 0.28 4.07
N ILE A 97 -11.54 -1.03 4.26
CA ILE A 97 -10.23 -1.68 4.10
C ILE A 97 -9.79 -1.67 2.63
N ALA A 98 -10.71 -1.82 1.68
CA ALA A 98 -10.42 -1.67 0.25
C ALA A 98 -9.91 -0.26 -0.08
N LEU A 99 -10.56 0.77 0.48
CA LEU A 99 -10.14 2.17 0.30
C LEU A 99 -8.75 2.41 0.90
N VAL A 100 -8.50 1.97 2.13
CA VAL A 100 -7.18 2.11 2.79
C VAL A 100 -6.10 1.38 1.98
N LEU A 101 -6.38 0.16 1.52
CA LEU A 101 -5.48 -0.61 0.65
C LEU A 101 -5.15 0.14 -0.63
N PHE A 102 -6.15 0.72 -1.29
CA PHE A 102 -5.96 1.45 -2.54
C PHE A 102 -5.07 2.69 -2.34
N VAL A 103 -5.30 3.44 -1.26
CA VAL A 103 -4.48 4.61 -0.91
C VAL A 103 -3.03 4.18 -0.62
N GLN A 104 -2.83 3.15 0.21
CA GLN A 104 -1.47 2.66 0.52
C GLN A 104 -0.74 2.06 -0.69
N LEU A 105 -1.47 1.40 -1.59
CA LEU A 105 -0.93 0.92 -2.85
C LEU A 105 -0.48 2.10 -3.73
N GLY A 106 -1.29 3.15 -3.83
CA GLY A 106 -0.93 4.38 -4.53
C GLY A 106 0.35 5.03 -4.00
N SER A 107 0.44 5.21 -2.67
CA SER A 107 1.66 5.71 -2.02
C SER A 107 2.87 4.79 -2.28
N SER A 108 2.67 3.47 -2.24
CA SER A 108 3.74 2.49 -2.50
C SER A 108 4.24 2.53 -3.94
N ILE A 109 3.34 2.62 -4.91
CA ILE A 109 3.68 2.75 -6.34
C ILE A 109 4.39 4.09 -6.59
N ALA A 110 3.93 5.18 -5.98
CA ALA A 110 4.59 6.47 -6.10
C ALA A 110 6.03 6.43 -5.54
N ASN A 111 6.23 5.79 -4.39
CA ASN A 111 7.55 5.58 -3.80
C ASN A 111 8.44 4.69 -4.69
N LEU A 112 7.89 3.59 -5.22
CA LEU A 112 8.63 2.70 -6.11
C LEU A 112 9.03 3.40 -7.41
N ARG A 113 8.12 4.17 -8.01
CA ARG A 113 8.42 4.98 -9.21
C ARG A 113 9.52 6.00 -8.94
N ARG A 114 9.55 6.60 -7.75
CA ARG A 114 10.63 7.52 -7.35
C ARG A 114 11.96 6.80 -7.21
N LEU A 115 11.96 5.62 -6.58
CA LEU A 115 13.16 4.78 -6.48
C LEU A 115 13.70 4.46 -7.89
N TYR A 116 12.82 4.04 -8.80
CA TYR A 116 13.18 3.81 -10.20
C TYR A 116 13.67 5.08 -10.91
N GLN A 117 13.13 6.26 -10.59
CA GLN A 117 13.62 7.52 -11.16
C GLN A 117 14.98 7.92 -10.61
N LEU A 118 15.29 7.62 -9.34
CA LEU A 118 16.62 7.85 -8.77
C LEU A 118 17.63 6.87 -9.36
N GLU A 119 17.24 5.60 -9.47
CA GLU A 119 18.09 4.55 -10.01
C GLU A 119 18.32 4.67 -11.53
N ASN A 120 17.32 5.06 -12.31
CA ASN A 120 17.42 5.13 -13.78
C ASN A 120 17.52 6.56 -14.33
N GLY A 121 17.43 7.56 -13.45
CA GLY A 121 17.40 8.97 -13.82
C GLY A 121 18.74 9.51 -14.31
N PRO A 122 18.73 10.73 -14.87
CA PRO A 122 19.94 11.39 -15.34
C PRO A 122 20.96 11.58 -14.21
N ALA A 123 20.55 11.61 -12.94
CA ALA A 123 21.49 11.64 -11.82
C ALA A 123 22.46 10.45 -11.80
N ARG A 124 22.05 9.24 -12.23
CA ARG A 124 22.97 8.09 -12.36
C ARG A 124 23.80 8.14 -13.65
N ARG A 125 23.21 8.65 -14.75
CA ARG A 125 23.88 8.74 -16.07
C ARG A 125 24.80 9.95 -16.21
N ALA A 126 24.58 10.99 -15.43
CA ALA A 126 25.41 12.18 -15.38
C ALA A 126 26.70 11.97 -14.59
N ILE A 127 26.80 10.91 -13.79
CA ILE A 127 27.99 10.63 -12.96
C ILE A 127 29.26 10.46 -13.82
N PRO A 128 29.23 9.75 -14.97
CA PRO A 128 30.39 9.72 -15.85
C PRO A 128 30.40 10.91 -16.82
N GLU A 129 29.27 11.20 -17.49
CA GLU A 129 29.24 12.08 -18.67
C GLU A 129 29.23 13.59 -18.34
N GLN A 130 28.75 13.97 -17.15
CA GLN A 130 28.77 15.37 -16.70
C GLN A 130 30.13 15.74 -16.09
N THR A 131 30.95 14.76 -15.69
CA THR A 131 32.35 15.00 -15.28
C THR A 131 33.17 15.48 -16.48
N ASP A 132 32.90 14.94 -17.67
CA ASP A 132 33.58 15.34 -18.91
C ASP A 132 33.01 16.65 -19.50
N ARG A 133 31.68 16.84 -19.51
CA ARG A 133 31.07 18.08 -20.05
C ARG A 133 31.11 19.28 -19.10
N ALA A 134 31.13 19.08 -17.77
CA ALA A 134 31.27 20.20 -16.84
C ALA A 134 32.68 20.80 -16.90
N ALA A 135 33.72 20.01 -17.23
CA ALA A 135 35.04 20.54 -17.53
C ALA A 135 35.02 21.55 -18.69
N GLU A 136 34.12 21.36 -19.68
CA GLU A 136 33.95 22.28 -20.81
C GLU A 136 32.97 23.45 -20.56
N GLN A 137 32.04 23.34 -19.59
CA GLN A 137 31.02 24.37 -19.30
C GLN A 137 31.25 25.20 -18.03
N THR A 138 32.41 25.07 -17.37
CA THR A 138 32.80 25.90 -16.20
C THR A 138 33.04 27.38 -16.59
N THR A 139 31.96 28.13 -16.79
CA THR A 139 31.94 29.59 -16.59
C THR A 139 30.80 30.02 -15.67
N ALA A 140 29.81 29.16 -15.42
CA ALA A 140 28.83 29.35 -14.36
C ALA A 140 29.33 28.67 -13.07
N ALA A 141 29.77 29.46 -12.09
CA ALA A 141 30.26 28.99 -10.80
C ALA A 141 29.15 28.25 -10.02
N VAL A 142 29.12 26.93 -10.10
CA VAL A 142 28.32 26.10 -9.17
C VAL A 142 29.03 26.16 -7.82
N ALA A 143 28.33 26.68 -6.81
CA ALA A 143 28.91 26.85 -5.48
C ALA A 143 29.18 25.50 -4.81
N VAL A 144 30.36 25.34 -4.21
CA VAL A 144 30.69 24.13 -3.45
C VAL A 144 29.68 23.90 -2.33
N GLY A 145 29.18 22.67 -2.22
CA GLY A 145 28.16 22.29 -1.23
C GLY A 145 26.73 22.71 -1.59
N GLU A 146 26.47 23.13 -2.84
CA GLU A 146 25.11 23.32 -3.32
C GLU A 146 24.39 21.96 -3.40
N PRO A 147 23.26 21.79 -2.68
CA PRO A 147 22.57 20.51 -2.64
C PRO A 147 22.01 20.14 -4.00
N LEU A 148 22.07 18.86 -4.37
CA LEU A 148 21.44 18.39 -5.60
C LEU A 148 19.96 18.78 -5.61
N ALA A 149 19.51 19.38 -6.70
CA ALA A 149 18.12 19.74 -6.94
C ALA A 149 17.28 18.46 -7.12
N LEU A 150 16.90 17.83 -6.00
CA LEU A 150 15.93 16.76 -6.01
C LEU A 150 14.53 17.36 -6.18
N PRO A 151 13.69 16.83 -7.09
CA PRO A 151 12.32 17.31 -7.29
C PRO A 151 11.54 17.22 -5.96
N ALA A 152 11.23 18.39 -5.38
CA ALA A 152 10.69 18.53 -4.04
C ALA A 152 9.23 18.05 -3.98
N THR A 153 9.02 16.77 -3.71
CA THR A 153 7.69 16.21 -3.44
C THR A 153 7.53 15.69 -2.00
N GLN A 154 8.61 15.71 -1.21
CA GLN A 154 8.61 15.46 0.22
C GLN A 154 9.54 16.44 0.94
N ARG A 155 9.36 16.56 2.26
CA ARG A 155 10.26 17.33 3.12
C ARG A 155 11.63 16.67 3.12
N LEU A 156 12.56 17.26 2.38
CA LEU A 156 13.98 16.92 2.44
C LEU A 156 14.53 17.53 3.73
N PHE A 157 14.85 16.69 4.69
CA PHE A 157 15.60 17.13 5.87
C PHE A 157 17.05 17.27 5.47
N ARG A 158 17.59 18.47 5.67
CA ARG A 158 18.97 18.82 5.32
C ARG A 158 19.69 19.18 6.62
N ALA A 159 20.74 18.43 6.94
CA ALA A 159 21.66 18.78 8.00
C ALA A 159 22.97 19.25 7.36
N ARG A 160 23.53 20.34 7.88
CA ARG A 160 24.88 20.81 7.55
C ARG A 160 25.68 20.81 8.84
N LEU A 161 26.69 19.96 8.92
CA LEU A 161 27.64 19.95 10.02
C LEU A 161 29.00 20.41 9.49
N ALA A 162 29.64 21.33 10.19
CA ALA A 162 31.05 21.60 10.02
C ALA A 162 31.83 20.65 10.94
N ASP A 163 32.80 19.95 10.39
CA ASP A 163 33.71 19.08 11.14
C ASP A 163 35.15 19.49 10.85
N ASN A 164 36.01 19.42 11.86
CA ASN A 164 37.43 19.78 11.77
C ASN A 164 38.30 18.63 11.26
N GLN A 165 37.69 17.47 10.98
CA GLN A 165 38.39 16.31 10.42
C GLN A 165 38.82 16.55 8.97
N SER A 166 39.91 15.90 8.55
CA SER A 166 40.31 15.94 7.14
C SER A 166 39.24 15.28 6.26
N PRO A 167 39.02 15.79 5.03
CA PRO A 167 37.98 15.26 4.14
C PRO A 167 38.04 13.75 3.93
N ALA A 168 39.25 13.18 3.80
CA ALA A 168 39.45 11.74 3.62
C ALA A 168 39.08 10.90 4.86
N LYS A 169 39.31 11.41 6.07
CA LYS A 169 38.89 10.72 7.30
C LYS A 169 37.38 10.75 7.44
N LEU A 170 36.78 11.92 7.15
CA LEU A 170 35.34 12.10 7.21
C LEU A 170 34.62 11.24 6.17
N SER A 171 35.11 11.18 4.92
CA SER A 171 34.49 10.35 3.89
C SER A 171 34.62 8.86 4.19
N ALA A 172 35.75 8.40 4.72
CA ALA A 172 35.92 7.02 5.17
C ALA A 172 35.02 6.67 6.38
N ALA A 173 34.85 7.59 7.33
CA ALA A 173 33.95 7.38 8.47
C ALA A 173 32.48 7.33 8.01
N LEU A 174 32.07 8.25 7.12
CA LEU A 174 30.73 8.27 6.55
C LEU A 174 30.46 7.04 5.69
N SER A 175 31.41 6.59 4.87
CA SER A 175 31.22 5.40 4.05
C SER A 175 31.04 4.15 4.90
N THR A 176 31.81 4.02 5.99
CA THR A 176 31.65 2.93 6.96
C THR A 176 30.28 2.99 7.62
N TYR A 177 29.89 4.16 8.12
CA TYR A 177 28.58 4.36 8.74
C TYR A 177 27.42 4.05 7.78
N LEU A 178 27.52 4.50 6.52
CA LEU A 178 26.51 4.22 5.51
C LEU A 178 26.49 2.74 5.11
N ALA A 179 27.63 2.07 5.05
CA ALA A 179 27.70 0.64 4.73
C ALA A 179 27.05 -0.25 5.79
N ASP A 180 27.07 0.17 7.06
CA ASP A 180 26.41 -0.55 8.16
C ASP A 180 24.87 -0.44 8.07
N ASP A 181 24.36 0.70 7.58
CA ASP A 181 22.95 1.07 7.64
C ASP A 181 22.19 0.95 6.30
N PHE A 182 22.89 0.79 5.17
CA PHE A 182 22.35 0.85 3.81
C PHE A 182 22.84 -0.33 2.96
N ASP A 183 21.95 -0.88 2.13
CA ASP A 183 22.26 -2.05 1.30
C ASP A 183 23.22 -1.72 0.16
N GLU A 184 23.17 -0.48 -0.35
CA GLU A 184 23.96 -0.02 -1.48
C GLU A 184 24.51 1.39 -1.19
N VAL A 185 25.83 1.51 -1.27
CA VAL A 185 26.57 2.78 -1.15
C VAL A 185 27.39 2.99 -2.43
N TRP A 186 27.25 4.17 -3.03
CA TRP A 186 28.01 4.58 -4.21
C TRP A 186 28.85 5.81 -3.91
N HIS A 187 30.04 5.81 -4.48
CA HIS A 187 30.99 6.92 -4.41
C HIS A 187 31.03 7.64 -5.75
N THR A 188 30.82 8.95 -5.72
CA THR A 188 30.98 9.82 -6.89
C THR A 188 31.99 10.89 -6.54
N MET A 189 33.05 11.01 -7.34
CA MET A 189 34.02 12.10 -7.19
C MET A 189 33.74 13.17 -8.25
N ARG A 190 33.59 14.42 -7.80
CA ARG A 190 33.35 15.57 -8.68
C ARG A 190 34.39 16.65 -8.40
N THR A 191 34.97 17.23 -9.45
CA THR A 191 35.80 18.43 -9.31
C THR A 191 34.91 19.65 -9.47
N VAL A 192 34.91 20.55 -8.50
CA VAL A 192 34.08 21.76 -8.49
C VAL A 192 34.98 22.97 -8.31
N ALA A 193 34.76 24.02 -9.11
CA ALA A 193 35.44 25.29 -8.93
C ALA A 193 34.87 26.00 -7.69
N ALA A 194 35.68 26.12 -6.64
CA ALA A 194 35.31 26.81 -5.42
C ALA A 194 35.85 28.24 -5.44
N LYS A 195 34.99 29.19 -5.09
CA LYS A 195 35.44 30.49 -4.64
C LYS A 195 35.48 30.46 -3.12
N PHE A 196 36.68 30.32 -2.56
CA PHE A 196 36.87 30.48 -1.13
C PHE A 196 36.97 31.97 -0.83
N SER A 197 36.01 32.52 -0.09
CA SER A 197 36.24 33.77 0.61
C SER A 197 37.12 33.45 1.81
N THR A 198 38.43 33.61 1.66
CA THR A 198 39.34 33.66 2.79
C THR A 198 38.90 34.84 3.64
N VAL A 199 38.19 34.58 4.74
CA VAL A 199 38.00 35.56 5.79
C VAL A 199 39.35 35.65 6.50
N GLU A 200 40.24 36.47 5.94
CA GLU A 200 41.49 36.81 6.59
C GLU A 200 41.15 37.43 7.94
N PRO A 201 41.62 36.85 9.06
CA PRO A 201 41.35 37.44 10.37
C PRO A 201 41.86 38.88 10.34
N PRO A 202 41.07 39.87 10.79
CA PRO A 202 41.45 41.27 10.67
C PRO A 202 42.80 41.46 11.35
N ALA A 203 43.85 41.63 10.55
CA ALA A 203 45.11 42.11 11.06
C ALA A 203 44.82 43.46 11.73
N PRO A 204 45.42 43.77 12.89
CA PRO A 204 45.25 45.08 13.52
C PRO A 204 45.83 46.14 12.58
N GLN A 205 44.97 46.73 11.74
CA GLN A 205 45.35 47.82 10.85
C GLN A 205 45.33 49.14 11.65
N PRO A 206 46.42 49.93 11.63
CA PRO A 206 46.36 51.30 12.10
C PRO A 206 45.38 52.12 11.23
N PRO A 207 44.72 53.16 11.79
CA PRO A 207 43.65 53.87 11.12
C PRO A 207 44.16 54.56 9.85
N GLN A 208 43.72 54.08 8.70
CA GLN A 208 44.01 54.69 7.41
C GLN A 208 42.74 55.37 6.88
N PRO A 209 42.79 56.68 6.57
CA PRO A 209 41.69 57.39 5.94
C PRO A 209 41.71 57.13 4.43
N ASP A 210 40.51 57.01 3.87
CA ASP A 210 40.15 56.85 2.45
C ASP A 210 40.10 55.40 1.92
N ASP A 211 38.90 54.84 2.05
CA ASP A 211 38.45 53.58 1.48
C ASP A 211 38.46 53.60 -0.06
N VAL A 212 39.14 52.62 -0.66
CA VAL A 212 38.72 52.04 -1.94
C VAL A 212 38.60 50.53 -1.74
N PRO A 213 37.41 49.93 -1.94
CA PRO A 213 37.28 48.48 -1.89
C PRO A 213 38.01 47.89 -3.10
N VAL A 214 39.20 47.35 -2.87
CA VAL A 214 39.88 46.49 -3.84
C VAL A 214 39.13 45.16 -3.83
N GLU A 215 38.29 44.93 -4.84
CA GLU A 215 37.77 43.59 -5.13
C GLU A 215 38.96 42.72 -5.55
N THR A 216 39.57 42.04 -4.59
CA THR A 216 40.55 41.01 -4.86
C THR A 216 39.86 39.89 -5.63
N ASP A 217 40.22 39.72 -6.90
CA ASP A 217 39.76 38.62 -7.74
C ASP A 217 40.04 37.28 -7.04
N ALA A 218 39.01 36.73 -6.40
CA ALA A 218 39.06 35.43 -5.76
C ALA A 218 39.34 34.38 -6.86
N SER A 219 40.60 33.97 -6.96
CA SER A 219 41.03 32.92 -7.87
C SER A 219 40.22 31.67 -7.55
N ALA A 220 39.45 31.20 -8.54
CA ALA A 220 38.65 30.00 -8.40
C ALA A 220 39.59 28.79 -8.26
N GLU A 221 39.67 28.23 -7.06
CA GLU A 221 40.46 27.04 -6.80
C GLU A 221 39.63 25.81 -7.16
N GLN A 222 40.21 24.86 -7.89
CA GLN A 222 39.54 23.59 -8.18
C GLN A 222 39.59 22.71 -6.95
N VAL A 223 38.42 22.43 -6.37
CA VAL A 223 38.27 21.61 -5.17
C VAL A 223 37.66 20.27 -5.56
N ARG A 224 38.23 19.19 -5.02
CA ARG A 224 37.69 17.84 -5.19
C ARG A 224 36.59 17.61 -4.14
N GLU A 225 35.36 17.42 -4.61
CA GLU A 225 34.20 17.06 -3.81
C GLU A 225 33.96 15.54 -3.93
N GLU A 226 33.83 14.85 -2.80
CA GLU A 226 33.38 13.45 -2.75
C GLU A 226 31.91 13.41 -2.34
N GLN A 227 31.06 12.84 -3.19
CA GLN A 227 29.63 12.67 -2.95
C GLN A 227 29.33 11.20 -2.70
N LEU A 228 28.77 10.92 -1.53
CA LEU A 228 28.33 9.59 -1.11
C LEU A 228 26.82 9.47 -1.31
N TRP A 229 26.39 8.45 -2.03
CA TRP A 229 25.00 8.11 -2.25
C TRP A 229 24.70 6.81 -1.54
N ALA A 230 23.62 6.75 -0.77
CA ALA A 230 23.22 5.51 -0.11
C ALA A 230 21.71 5.27 -0.30
N LEU A 231 21.35 4.06 -0.70
CA LEU A 231 19.96 3.63 -0.86
C LEU A 231 19.66 2.54 0.17
N ARG A 232 18.60 2.75 0.95
CA ARG A 232 18.13 1.78 1.94
C ARG A 232 16.99 0.98 1.34
N ALA A 233 17.07 -0.34 1.44
CA ALA A 233 15.96 -1.27 1.24
C ALA A 233 15.40 -1.34 -0.20
N GLY A 234 16.27 -1.26 -1.22
CA GLY A 234 15.85 -1.31 -2.63
C GLY A 234 15.00 -2.54 -2.97
N ARG A 235 15.40 -3.72 -2.51
CA ARG A 235 14.61 -4.96 -2.67
C ARG A 235 13.31 -4.95 -1.86
N GLN A 236 13.30 -4.39 -0.66
CA GLN A 236 12.08 -4.34 0.16
C GLN A 236 11.04 -3.36 -0.41
N ALA A 237 11.48 -2.35 -1.16
CA ALA A 237 10.59 -1.42 -1.84
C ALA A 237 9.70 -2.11 -2.88
N LEU A 238 10.16 -3.21 -3.50
CA LEU A 238 9.38 -4.04 -4.43
C LEU A 238 8.40 -4.98 -3.69
N LEU A 239 8.75 -5.44 -2.50
CA LEU A 239 7.90 -6.36 -1.71
C LEU A 239 6.65 -5.66 -1.17
N ARG A 240 6.74 -4.37 -0.82
CA ARG A 240 5.60 -3.61 -0.28
C ARG A 240 4.38 -3.55 -1.21
N PRO A 241 4.48 -3.09 -2.47
CA PRO A 241 3.32 -3.06 -3.36
C PRO A 241 2.81 -4.47 -3.66
N LEU A 242 3.69 -5.47 -3.77
CA LEU A 242 3.28 -6.85 -3.96
C LEU A 242 2.44 -7.38 -2.79
N LEU A 243 2.82 -7.06 -1.55
CA LEU A 243 2.04 -7.38 -0.36
C LEU A 243 0.65 -6.75 -0.41
N PHE A 244 0.56 -5.46 -0.77
CA PHE A 244 -0.73 -4.77 -0.88
C PHE A 244 -1.62 -5.36 -1.98
N ILE A 245 -1.03 -5.74 -3.12
CA ILE A 245 -1.73 -6.45 -4.19
C ILE A 245 -2.26 -7.80 -3.70
N GLY A 246 -1.42 -8.59 -3.03
CA GLY A 246 -1.83 -9.87 -2.44
C GLY A 246 -2.97 -9.73 -1.44
N MET A 247 -2.90 -8.72 -0.57
CA MET A 247 -3.96 -8.45 0.41
C MET A 247 -5.24 -7.94 -0.26
N PHE A 248 -5.14 -7.15 -1.33
CA PHE A 248 -6.30 -6.75 -2.13
C PHE A 248 -6.97 -7.95 -2.82
N LEU A 249 -6.19 -8.88 -3.39
CA LEU A 249 -6.72 -10.11 -3.98
C LEU A 249 -7.43 -10.99 -2.92
N ALA A 250 -6.84 -11.13 -1.74
CA ALA A 250 -7.49 -11.83 -0.63
C ALA A 250 -8.81 -11.15 -0.22
N LEU A 251 -8.84 -9.81 -0.18
CA LEU A 251 -10.06 -9.07 0.10
C LEU A 251 -11.13 -9.27 -0.98
N VAL A 252 -10.75 -9.30 -2.25
CA VAL A 252 -11.67 -9.59 -3.36
C VAL A 252 -12.24 -11.00 -3.23
N ALA A 253 -11.44 -11.98 -2.82
CA ALA A 253 -11.94 -13.34 -2.55
C ALA A 253 -12.96 -13.34 -1.40
N VAL A 254 -12.68 -12.65 -0.29
CA VAL A 254 -13.64 -12.47 0.81
C VAL A 254 -14.92 -11.78 0.33
N TRP A 255 -14.80 -10.67 -0.41
CA TRP A 255 -15.94 -9.97 -0.98
C TRP A 255 -16.78 -10.87 -1.90
N PHE A 256 -16.14 -11.67 -2.74
CA PHE A 256 -16.82 -12.61 -3.61
C PHE A 256 -17.57 -13.68 -2.80
N THR A 257 -16.96 -14.21 -1.73
CA THR A 257 -17.65 -15.14 -0.81
C THR A 257 -18.85 -14.51 -0.13
N LEU A 258 -18.76 -13.22 0.23
CA LEU A 258 -19.84 -12.46 0.88
C LEU A 258 -21.01 -12.19 -0.06
N VAL A 259 -20.74 -11.78 -1.31
CA VAL A 259 -21.77 -11.38 -2.27
C VAL A 259 -22.47 -12.59 -2.88
N TRP A 260 -21.71 -13.60 -3.32
CA TRP A 260 -22.31 -14.74 -4.00
C TRP A 260 -22.75 -15.83 -3.04
N GLY A 261 -22.07 -16.00 -1.90
CA GLY A 261 -22.23 -17.16 -1.02
C GLY A 261 -21.75 -18.45 -1.71
N TRP A 262 -20.95 -19.27 -1.05
CA TRP A 262 -20.37 -20.45 -1.72
C TRP A 262 -21.29 -21.67 -1.73
N GLU A 263 -22.25 -21.77 -0.80
CA GLU A 263 -23.13 -22.92 -0.72
C GLU A 263 -24.54 -22.61 -1.21
N VAL A 264 -25.07 -23.49 -2.07
CA VAL A 264 -26.51 -23.68 -2.26
C VAL A 264 -26.85 -25.00 -1.62
N THR A 265 -27.48 -24.96 -0.46
CA THR A 265 -28.06 -26.16 0.15
C THR A 265 -29.50 -26.23 -0.36
N PRO A 266 -29.82 -27.03 -1.40
CA PRO A 266 -31.20 -27.21 -1.80
C PRO A 266 -31.99 -27.79 -0.60
N PRO A 267 -33.23 -27.34 -0.36
CA PRO A 267 -34.10 -28.01 0.60
C PRO A 267 -34.25 -29.48 0.19
N PRO A 268 -34.48 -30.40 1.15
CA PRO A 268 -34.75 -31.79 0.83
C PRO A 268 -35.93 -31.85 -0.15
N LEU A 269 -35.65 -32.25 -1.39
CA LEU A 269 -36.65 -32.33 -2.45
C LEU A 269 -37.38 -33.66 -2.33
N ALA A 270 -38.71 -33.61 -2.35
CA ALA A 270 -39.52 -34.80 -2.52
C ALA A 270 -39.29 -35.39 -3.93
N PRO A 271 -39.55 -36.69 -4.15
CA PRO A 271 -39.42 -37.29 -5.48
C PRO A 271 -40.28 -36.53 -6.51
N GLY A 272 -39.67 -36.07 -7.60
CA GLY A 272 -40.33 -35.26 -8.63
C GLY A 272 -40.47 -33.76 -8.30
N ALA A 273 -40.03 -33.30 -7.13
CA ALA A 273 -40.01 -31.87 -6.80
C ALA A 273 -38.85 -31.15 -7.51
N GLU A 274 -39.08 -29.87 -7.81
CA GLU A 274 -38.12 -28.99 -8.46
C GLU A 274 -37.66 -27.91 -7.49
N TYR A 275 -36.34 -27.69 -7.44
CA TYR A 275 -35.76 -26.53 -6.80
C TYR A 275 -35.29 -25.54 -7.85
N ARG A 276 -35.80 -24.32 -7.79
CA ARG A 276 -35.36 -23.22 -8.65
C ARG A 276 -34.81 -22.09 -7.79
N SER A 277 -33.53 -21.80 -7.94
CA SER A 277 -32.90 -20.61 -7.38
C SER A 277 -32.91 -19.52 -8.46
N THR A 278 -33.85 -18.58 -8.36
CA THR A 278 -33.95 -17.43 -9.28
C THR A 278 -32.73 -16.52 -9.19
N SER A 279 -32.12 -16.38 -8.01
CA SER A 279 -30.94 -15.53 -7.80
C SER A 279 -29.66 -16.11 -8.40
N ARG A 280 -29.55 -17.43 -8.56
CA ARG A 280 -28.38 -18.10 -9.16
C ARG A 280 -28.63 -18.74 -10.52
N GLY A 281 -29.85 -18.64 -11.05
CA GLY A 281 -30.25 -19.33 -12.28
C GLY A 281 -30.10 -20.85 -12.20
N LEU A 282 -30.07 -21.42 -10.99
CA LEU A 282 -29.90 -22.85 -10.76
C LEU A 282 -31.26 -23.55 -10.79
N PHE A 283 -31.35 -24.63 -11.57
CA PHE A 283 -32.51 -25.51 -11.62
C PHE A 283 -32.05 -26.92 -11.28
N LEU A 284 -32.60 -27.48 -10.21
CA LEU A 284 -32.36 -28.84 -9.76
C LEU A 284 -33.69 -29.60 -9.82
N GLN A 285 -33.74 -30.65 -10.64
CA GLN A 285 -34.89 -31.55 -10.73
C GLN A 285 -34.45 -32.91 -10.25
N TYR A 286 -35.16 -33.46 -9.26
CA TYR A 286 -34.88 -34.80 -8.78
C TYR A 286 -35.57 -35.82 -9.69
N LEU A 287 -34.82 -36.32 -10.68
CA LEU A 287 -35.29 -37.37 -11.58
C LEU A 287 -35.31 -38.72 -10.84
N LEU A 288 -36.50 -39.28 -10.68
CA LEU A 288 -36.66 -40.68 -10.33
C LEU A 288 -36.11 -41.52 -11.50
N ALA A 289 -35.11 -42.36 -11.24
CA ALA A 289 -34.77 -43.42 -12.17
C ALA A 289 -36.01 -44.29 -12.33
N GLN A 290 -36.71 -44.20 -13.48
CA GLN A 290 -37.80 -45.12 -13.76
C GLN A 290 -37.18 -46.52 -13.76
N PRO A 291 -37.72 -47.48 -12.99
CA PRO A 291 -37.28 -48.86 -13.11
C PRO A 291 -37.46 -49.22 -14.58
N GLN A 292 -36.36 -49.56 -15.26
CA GLN A 292 -36.43 -50.06 -16.62
C GLN A 292 -37.38 -51.25 -16.57
N SER A 293 -38.58 -51.08 -17.12
CA SER A 293 -39.51 -52.19 -17.28
C SER A 293 -38.72 -53.28 -17.99
N PRO A 294 -38.58 -54.48 -17.41
CA PRO A 294 -37.85 -55.55 -18.07
C PRO A 294 -38.50 -55.70 -19.44
N SER A 295 -37.71 -55.45 -20.48
CA SER A 295 -38.10 -55.67 -21.86
C SER A 295 -38.78 -57.03 -21.89
N ALA A 296 -40.04 -57.05 -22.33
CA ALA A 296 -40.76 -58.28 -22.62
C ALA A 296 -40.05 -58.93 -23.82
N GLU A 297 -38.93 -59.58 -23.53
CA GLU A 297 -38.19 -60.43 -24.45
C GLU A 297 -38.92 -61.77 -24.49
N GLY A 298 -39.70 -61.96 -25.57
CA GLY A 298 -39.96 -63.29 -26.11
C GLY A 298 -41.28 -63.96 -25.72
N GLU A 299 -42.42 -63.38 -26.10
CA GLU A 299 -43.51 -64.20 -26.66
C GLU A 299 -43.32 -64.20 -28.18
N GLN A 300 -42.41 -65.05 -28.65
CA GLN A 300 -42.31 -65.40 -30.06
C GLN A 300 -43.19 -66.62 -30.27
N GLU A 301 -44.37 -66.32 -30.80
CA GLU A 301 -45.46 -67.21 -31.17
C GLU A 301 -44.99 -68.13 -32.31
N ASP A 302 -44.52 -69.34 -32.00
CA ASP A 302 -44.34 -70.41 -32.99
C ASP A 302 -45.68 -71.14 -33.17
N GLY A 303 -46.45 -70.67 -34.15
CA GLY A 303 -47.55 -71.39 -34.76
C GLY A 303 -47.36 -71.45 -36.27
N GLU A 304 -47.07 -72.64 -36.80
CA GLU A 304 -47.66 -73.22 -38.03
C GLU A 304 -46.88 -74.48 -38.45
N GLY A 305 -47.59 -75.59 -38.67
CA GLY A 305 -47.07 -76.84 -39.23
C GLY A 305 -47.83 -78.09 -38.78
#